data_AF-E3TCA8-F1
#
_entry.id   AF-E3TCA8-F1
#
_cell.length_a   1.000
_cell.length_b   1.000
_cell.length_c   1.000
_cell.angle_alpha   90.00
_cell.angle_beta   90.00
_cell.angle_gamma   90.00
#
_symmetry.space_group_name_H-M   'P 1'
#
loop_
_entity.id
_entity.type
_entity.pdbx_description
1 polymer ?
#
loop_
_entity_poly.entity_id
_entity_poly.type
_entity_poly.pdbx_seq_one_letter_code
_entity_poly.pdbx_strand_id
1 'polypeptide(L)'
;MLQGLYGGIDRDNPLVRLPFTVFIIGTVFLPLFGFITCVTLSLIYHFNEANYTHCKVYNYLPSISAAISLTPQRYIWRFCVGLHSAPRFLIAASYFNFYRRRFARQNLEQLGSVLTLLFAVIENAGLLLLTYICSTETYYLHKIGFITFIGSSWFHMLCTCWLWFKITKYTLSTEEMTSYRYKVRLFLFSIVLMLAGFYFYWRHNEYCEPGIYTLFALCEYLVVLSNMAFHVTAYWDFGSKDVMVAVPVESKRI
;
A
#
# COMPACT_ATOMS: atom_id res chain seq x y z
N MET A 1 15.49 47.71 -7.86
CA MET A 1 16.40 46.60 -7.51
C MET A 1 15.63 45.65 -6.59
N LEU A 2 14.99 44.61 -7.13
CA LEU A 2 14.25 43.62 -6.35
C LEU A 2 14.35 42.27 -7.08
N GLN A 3 15.53 41.67 -6.95
CA GLN A 3 15.84 40.33 -7.43
C GLN A 3 15.42 39.36 -6.33
N GLY A 4 14.13 39.03 -6.32
CA GLY A 4 13.49 38.20 -5.29
C GLY A 4 13.56 36.71 -5.59
N LEU A 5 14.07 35.95 -4.61
CA LEU A 5 13.54 34.66 -4.16
C LEU A 5 13.52 33.41 -5.08
N TYR A 6 14.20 33.41 -6.23
CA TYR A 6 14.39 32.18 -7.03
C TYR A 6 15.69 31.40 -6.73
N GLY A 7 16.46 31.77 -5.69
CA GLY A 7 17.81 31.23 -5.43
C GLY A 7 17.91 29.98 -4.55
N GLY A 8 16.81 29.27 -4.27
CA GLY A 8 16.80 28.19 -3.27
C GLY A 8 16.97 26.76 -3.81
N ILE A 9 16.60 26.50 -5.06
CA ILE A 9 16.55 25.11 -5.61
C ILE A 9 17.78 24.78 -6.46
N ASP A 10 18.41 25.77 -7.10
CA ASP A 10 19.67 25.60 -7.87
C ASP A 10 20.93 25.53 -6.99
N ARG A 11 20.79 25.64 -5.66
CA ARG A 11 21.95 25.52 -4.76
C ARG A 11 22.35 24.08 -4.46
N ASP A 12 21.41 23.16 -4.55
CA ASP A 12 21.64 21.76 -4.23
C ASP A 12 22.01 21.01 -5.52
N ASN A 13 23.26 20.53 -5.63
CA ASN A 13 23.66 19.68 -6.77
C ASN A 13 22.92 18.33 -6.65
N PRO A 14 21.94 18.02 -7.52
CA PRO A 14 21.18 16.78 -7.40
C PRO A 14 22.05 15.62 -7.89
N LEU A 15 22.28 14.61 -7.03
CA LEU A 15 22.93 13.37 -7.42
C LEU A 15 22.00 12.51 -8.28
N VAL A 16 20.71 12.48 -7.92
CA VAL A 16 19.67 11.73 -8.62
C VAL A 16 18.40 12.55 -8.62
N ARG A 17 17.74 12.67 -9.79
CA ARG A 17 16.41 13.26 -9.96
C ARG A 17 15.53 12.29 -10.72
N LEU A 18 14.41 11.90 -10.13
CA LEU A 18 13.47 10.95 -10.71
C LEU A 18 12.05 11.55 -10.68
N PRO A 19 11.29 11.50 -11.79
CA PRO A 19 9.90 11.89 -11.77
C PRO A 19 9.11 11.08 -10.74
N PHE A 20 8.27 11.75 -9.96
CA PHE A 20 7.53 11.09 -8.88
C PHE A 20 6.60 9.99 -9.44
N THR A 21 6.10 10.14 -10.65
CA THR A 21 5.31 9.13 -11.36
C THR A 21 6.06 7.82 -11.55
N VAL A 22 7.32 7.88 -12.02
CA VAL A 22 8.19 6.71 -12.20
C VAL A 22 8.50 6.06 -10.85
N PHE A 23 8.76 6.89 -9.83
CA PHE A 23 8.99 6.43 -8.47
C PHE A 23 7.80 5.63 -7.90
N ILE A 24 6.57 6.12 -8.06
CA ILE A 24 5.34 5.44 -7.59
C ILE A 24 5.13 4.12 -8.34
N ILE A 25 5.23 4.13 -9.67
CA ILE A 25 5.02 2.94 -10.50
C ILE A 25 6.07 1.88 -10.15
N GLY A 26 7.34 2.25 -10.07
CA GLY A 26 8.42 1.35 -9.68
C GLY A 26 8.22 0.78 -8.27
N THR A 27 7.76 1.62 -7.33
CA THR A 27 7.45 1.19 -5.96
C THR A 27 6.36 0.11 -5.96
N VAL A 28 5.24 0.32 -6.66
CA VAL A 28 4.10 -0.64 -6.66
C VAL A 28 4.37 -1.87 -7.51
N PHE A 29 5.23 -1.77 -8.53
CA PHE A 29 5.61 -2.91 -9.36
C PHE A 29 6.27 -4.03 -8.54
N LEU A 30 7.08 -3.69 -7.53
CA LEU A 30 7.78 -4.68 -6.70
C LEU A 30 6.83 -5.67 -6.00
N PRO A 31 5.87 -5.25 -5.14
CA PRO A 31 4.96 -6.19 -4.50
C PRO A 31 4.00 -6.85 -5.49
N LEU A 32 3.64 -6.19 -6.61
CA LEU A 32 2.81 -6.80 -7.66
C LEU A 32 3.55 -7.97 -8.34
N PHE A 33 4.81 -7.77 -8.71
CA PHE A 33 5.67 -8.81 -9.26
C PHE A 33 5.85 -9.95 -8.26
N GLY A 34 6.12 -9.63 -6.98
CA GLY A 34 6.21 -10.61 -5.91
C GLY A 34 4.92 -11.42 -5.77
N PHE A 35 3.76 -10.77 -5.75
CA PHE A 35 2.45 -11.40 -5.65
C PHE A 35 2.19 -12.37 -6.81
N ILE A 36 2.32 -11.90 -8.05
CA ILE A 36 2.08 -12.72 -9.25
C ILE A 36 3.03 -13.92 -9.26
N THR A 37 4.31 -13.71 -8.98
CA THR A 37 5.33 -14.77 -8.98
C THR A 37 5.03 -15.80 -7.90
N CYS A 38 4.73 -15.38 -6.67
CA CYS A 38 4.47 -16.30 -5.56
C CYS A 38 3.21 -17.14 -5.80
N VAL A 39 2.12 -16.53 -6.27
CA VAL A 39 0.88 -17.25 -6.61
C VAL A 39 1.13 -18.23 -7.76
N THR A 40 1.80 -17.79 -8.83
CA THR A 40 2.09 -18.64 -9.99
C THR A 40 2.94 -19.85 -9.61
N LEU A 41 4.04 -19.64 -8.89
CA LEU A 41 4.90 -20.73 -8.42
C LEU A 41 4.15 -21.68 -7.49
N SER A 42 3.28 -21.15 -6.62
CA SER A 42 2.44 -21.98 -5.74
C SER A 42 1.47 -22.86 -6.54
N LEU A 43 0.84 -22.31 -7.59
CA LEU A 43 -0.08 -23.07 -8.43
C LEU A 43 0.61 -24.12 -9.31
N ILE A 44 1.83 -23.85 -9.79
CA ILE A 44 2.56 -24.78 -10.67
C ILE A 44 3.26 -25.87 -9.87
N TYR A 45 4.01 -25.48 -8.82
CA TYR A 45 4.93 -26.39 -8.14
C TYR A 45 4.41 -26.90 -6.79
N HIS A 46 3.50 -26.17 -6.14
CA HIS A 46 3.03 -26.48 -4.78
C HIS A 46 1.50 -26.49 -4.67
N PHE A 47 0.81 -26.92 -5.72
CA PHE A 47 -0.64 -26.77 -5.83
C PHE A 47 -1.38 -27.35 -4.62
N ASN A 48 -1.05 -28.59 -4.24
CA ASN A 48 -1.70 -29.29 -3.13
C ASN A 48 -1.40 -28.65 -1.77
N GLU A 49 -0.13 -28.29 -1.54
CA GLU A 49 0.32 -27.70 -0.27
C GLU A 49 -0.26 -26.30 -0.07
N ALA A 50 -0.27 -25.48 -1.13
CA ALA A 50 -0.76 -24.11 -1.08
C ALA A 50 -2.29 -24.03 -0.96
N ASN A 51 -3.03 -25.00 -1.51
CA ASN A 51 -4.49 -25.06 -1.44
C ASN A 51 -5.00 -25.91 -0.26
N TYR A 52 -4.11 -26.44 0.58
CA TYR A 52 -4.50 -27.29 1.70
C TYR A 52 -5.26 -26.50 2.76
N THR A 53 -6.41 -27.04 3.18
CA THR A 53 -7.19 -26.52 4.31
C THR A 53 -7.59 -27.67 5.24
N HIS A 54 -7.95 -27.36 6.47
CA HIS A 54 -8.37 -28.35 7.46
C HIS A 54 -9.60 -29.19 7.00
N CYS A 55 -10.46 -28.61 6.16
CA CYS A 55 -11.62 -29.27 5.55
C CYS A 55 -11.27 -30.37 4.53
N LYS A 56 -10.02 -30.40 4.02
CA LYS A 56 -9.55 -31.36 3.01
C LYS A 56 -10.42 -31.44 1.74
N VAL A 57 -11.07 -30.33 1.39
CA VAL A 57 -11.84 -30.18 0.15
C VAL A 57 -11.04 -29.48 -0.94
N TYR A 58 -11.43 -29.71 -2.19
CA TYR A 58 -10.72 -29.18 -3.35
C TYR A 58 -10.86 -27.65 -3.45
N ASN A 59 -9.73 -26.98 -3.72
CA ASN A 59 -9.63 -25.54 -3.94
C ASN A 59 -8.68 -25.25 -5.11
N TYR A 60 -8.87 -24.12 -5.76
CA TYR A 60 -8.19 -23.75 -6.99
C TYR A 60 -7.19 -22.60 -6.81
N LEU A 61 -7.41 -21.75 -5.81
CA LEU A 61 -6.53 -20.61 -5.49
C LEU A 61 -6.08 -20.67 -4.03
N PRO A 62 -4.77 -20.57 -3.75
CA PRO A 62 -4.26 -20.49 -2.39
C PRO A 62 -4.51 -19.11 -1.79
N SER A 63 -4.64 -18.97 -0.48
CA SER A 63 -4.56 -17.63 0.14
C SER A 63 -3.16 -17.02 -0.08
N ILE A 64 -3.05 -15.69 -0.02
CA ILE A 64 -1.76 -15.00 -0.14
C ILE A 64 -0.81 -15.51 0.95
N SER A 65 -1.30 -15.60 2.18
CA SER A 65 -0.52 -16.12 3.31
C SER A 65 0.02 -17.53 3.06
N ALA A 66 -0.73 -18.41 2.39
CA ALA A 66 -0.24 -19.73 2.00
C ALA A 66 0.81 -19.63 0.88
N ALA A 67 0.52 -18.85 -0.17
CA ALA A 67 1.39 -18.69 -1.33
C ALA A 67 2.76 -18.09 -0.98
N ILE A 68 2.84 -17.17 -0.01
CA ILE A 68 4.10 -16.54 0.41
C ILE A 68 4.84 -17.30 1.51
N SER A 69 4.28 -18.38 2.04
CA SER A 69 4.92 -19.16 3.12
C SER A 69 5.82 -20.29 2.60
N LEU A 70 5.67 -20.68 1.35
CA LEU A 70 6.43 -21.76 0.71
C LEU A 70 7.80 -21.27 0.18
N THR A 71 8.72 -22.18 -0.10
CA THR A 71 10.06 -21.87 -0.64
C THR A 71 10.10 -22.26 -2.12
N PRO A 72 10.55 -21.39 -3.04
CA PRO A 72 11.29 -20.13 -2.84
C PRO A 72 10.43 -18.85 -2.69
N GLN A 73 9.10 -18.95 -2.78
CA GLN A 73 8.15 -17.83 -2.79
C GLN A 73 8.36 -16.86 -1.61
N ARG A 74 8.61 -17.39 -0.41
CA ARG A 74 8.90 -16.63 0.80
C ARG A 74 10.03 -15.63 0.62
N TYR A 75 11.14 -16.06 -0.01
CA TYR A 75 12.30 -15.20 -0.21
C TYR A 75 12.05 -14.16 -1.31
N ILE A 76 11.36 -14.56 -2.38
CA ILE A 76 10.95 -13.64 -3.46
C ILE A 76 10.06 -12.53 -2.88
N TRP A 77 9.04 -12.91 -2.10
CA TRP A 77 8.12 -11.98 -1.44
C TRP A 77 8.85 -11.04 -0.49
N ARG A 78 9.68 -11.58 0.42
CA ARG A 78 10.46 -10.78 1.38
C ARG A 78 11.39 -9.80 0.68
N PHE A 79 12.04 -10.19 -0.41
CA PHE A 79 12.89 -9.29 -1.19
C PHE A 79 12.09 -8.15 -1.83
N CYS A 80 10.98 -8.46 -2.49
CA CYS A 80 10.12 -7.48 -3.15
C CYS A 80 9.53 -6.48 -2.16
N VAL A 81 8.95 -6.96 -1.06
CA VAL A 81 8.36 -6.09 -0.01
C VAL A 81 9.45 -5.34 0.76
N GLY A 82 10.59 -5.96 1.01
CA GLY A 82 11.74 -5.31 1.65
C GLY A 82 12.19 -4.08 0.87
N LEU A 83 12.41 -4.20 -0.44
CA LEU A 83 12.74 -3.06 -1.31
C LEU A 83 11.62 -2.03 -1.44
N HIS A 84 10.36 -2.49 -1.46
CA HIS A 84 9.17 -1.63 -1.51
C HIS A 84 8.99 -0.76 -0.26
N SER A 85 9.45 -1.23 0.91
CA SER A 85 9.13 -0.63 2.21
C SER A 85 9.64 0.80 2.40
N ALA A 86 10.92 1.07 2.11
CA ALA A 86 11.50 2.41 2.27
C ALA A 86 10.81 3.46 1.37
N PRO A 87 10.58 3.20 0.07
CA PRO A 87 9.77 4.07 -0.77
C PRO A 87 8.37 4.36 -0.21
N ARG A 88 7.71 3.38 0.41
CA ARG A 88 6.38 3.58 1.00
C ARG A 88 6.38 4.55 2.17
N PHE A 89 7.38 4.46 3.06
CA PHE A 89 7.54 5.44 4.13
C PHE A 89 7.82 6.85 3.59
N LEU A 90 8.60 6.96 2.51
CA LEU A 90 8.86 8.25 1.85
C LEU A 90 7.56 8.84 1.26
N ILE A 91 6.71 8.03 0.64
CA ILE A 91 5.41 8.45 0.10
C ILE A 91 4.50 8.96 1.22
N ALA A 92 4.43 8.23 2.34
CA ALA A 92 3.66 8.65 3.51
C ALA A 92 4.13 10.01 4.06
N ALA A 93 5.45 10.21 4.17
CA ALA A 93 6.03 11.50 4.57
C ALA A 93 5.75 12.61 3.55
N SER A 94 5.76 12.30 2.25
CA SER A 94 5.45 13.25 1.18
C SER A 94 4.00 13.74 1.26
N TYR A 95 3.05 12.82 1.45
CA TYR A 95 1.64 13.17 1.70
C TYR A 95 1.46 13.99 2.97
N PHE A 96 2.13 13.61 4.07
CA PHE A 96 2.06 14.38 5.32
C PHE A 96 2.51 15.83 5.12
N ASN A 97 3.65 16.04 4.46
CA ASN A 97 4.17 17.38 4.16
C ASN A 97 3.23 18.15 3.24
N PHE A 98 2.64 17.49 2.24
CA PHE A 98 1.64 18.08 1.36
C PHE A 98 0.40 18.54 2.15
N TYR A 99 -0.21 17.67 2.94
CA TYR A 99 -1.41 18.01 3.71
C TYR A 99 -1.14 19.08 4.77
N ARG A 100 -0.02 18.97 5.49
CA ARG A 100 0.37 19.96 6.51
C ARG A 100 0.51 21.37 5.94
N ARG A 101 1.10 21.50 4.75
CA ARG A 101 1.22 22.79 4.04
C ARG A 101 -0.14 23.27 3.54
N ARG A 102 -0.93 22.39 2.94
CA ARG A 102 -2.25 22.70 2.38
C ARG A 102 -3.24 23.17 3.45
N PHE A 103 -3.19 22.56 4.63
CA PHE A 103 -4.11 22.80 5.74
C PHE A 103 -3.47 23.58 6.90
N ALA A 104 -2.50 24.45 6.61
CA ALA A 104 -1.71 25.15 7.63
C ALA A 104 -2.53 25.99 8.63
N ARG A 105 -3.79 26.33 8.32
CA ARG A 105 -4.68 27.12 9.18
C ARG A 105 -5.90 26.35 9.70
N GLN A 106 -6.02 25.05 9.38
CA GLN A 106 -7.19 24.25 9.67
C GLN A 106 -6.83 23.10 10.62
N ASN A 107 -7.14 23.27 11.91
CA ASN A 107 -6.71 22.35 12.97
C ASN A 107 -7.24 20.91 12.77
N LEU A 108 -8.50 20.77 12.33
CA LEU A 108 -9.12 19.45 12.14
C LEU A 108 -8.44 18.68 10.99
N GLU A 109 -8.20 19.34 9.86
CA GLU A 109 -7.51 18.77 8.71
C GLU A 109 -6.02 18.51 9.00
N GLN A 110 -5.37 19.30 9.87
CA GLN A 110 -4.03 18.98 10.38
C GLN A 110 -4.01 17.73 11.23
N LEU A 111 -4.97 17.57 12.15
CA LEU A 111 -5.10 16.33 12.91
C LEU A 111 -5.33 15.15 11.96
N GLY A 112 -6.21 15.31 10.97
CA GLY A 112 -6.41 14.29 9.93
C GLY A 112 -5.13 13.97 9.14
N SER A 113 -4.27 14.96 8.89
CA SER A 113 -2.96 14.76 8.25
C SER A 113 -2.03 13.90 9.10
N VAL A 114 -1.97 14.17 10.41
CA VAL A 114 -1.18 13.38 11.38
C VAL A 114 -1.71 11.96 11.48
N LEU A 115 -3.03 11.79 11.59
CA LEU A 115 -3.67 10.48 11.62
C LEU A 115 -3.41 9.69 10.34
N THR A 116 -3.48 10.34 9.18
CA THR A 116 -3.17 9.72 7.88
C THR A 116 -1.73 9.19 7.86
N LEU A 117 -0.76 10.00 8.31
CA LEU A 117 0.63 9.56 8.43
C LEU A 117 0.78 8.38 9.39
N LEU A 118 0.17 8.46 10.58
CA LEU A 118 0.24 7.41 11.60
C LEU A 118 -0.30 6.08 11.05
N PHE A 119 -1.49 6.09 10.43
CA PHE A 119 -2.07 4.89 9.84
C PHE A 119 -1.24 4.37 8.67
N ALA A 120 -0.66 5.23 7.83
CA ALA A 120 0.24 4.80 6.76
C ALA A 120 1.51 4.12 7.31
N VAL A 121 2.07 4.63 8.42
CA VAL A 121 3.24 4.02 9.07
C VAL A 121 2.88 2.67 9.68
N ILE A 122 1.75 2.58 10.39
CA ILE A 122 1.24 1.33 10.97
C ILE A 122 0.90 0.31 9.87
N GLU A 123 0.34 0.75 8.74
CA GLU A 123 0.07 -0.09 7.57
C GLU A 123 1.35 -0.74 7.06
N ASN A 124 2.40 0.05 6.83
CA ASN A 124 3.68 -0.47 6.35
C ASN A 124 4.37 -1.37 7.38
N ALA A 125 4.30 -1.04 8.68
CA ALA A 125 4.82 -1.89 9.74
C ALA A 125 4.07 -3.23 9.81
N GLY A 126 2.73 -3.20 9.68
CA GLY A 126 1.89 -4.40 9.62
C GLY A 126 2.22 -5.27 8.41
N LEU A 127 2.41 -4.67 7.23
CA LEU A 127 2.82 -5.39 6.02
C LEU A 127 4.20 -6.05 6.16
N LEU A 128 5.16 -5.34 6.77
CA LEU A 128 6.48 -5.89 7.08
C LEU A 128 6.38 -7.05 8.07
N LEU A 129 5.62 -6.89 9.16
CA LEU A 129 5.40 -7.96 10.13
C LEU A 129 4.80 -9.20 9.46
N LEU A 130 3.76 -9.01 8.65
CA LEU A 130 3.09 -10.07 7.89
C LEU A 130 4.02 -10.78 6.89
N THR A 131 5.00 -10.05 6.34
CA THR A 131 5.95 -10.55 5.34
C THR A 131 7.11 -11.32 5.96
N TYR A 132 7.66 -10.81 7.06
CA TYR A 132 8.82 -11.42 7.71
C TYR A 132 8.43 -12.52 8.70
N ILE A 133 7.20 -12.53 9.21
CA ILE A 133 6.67 -13.62 10.03
C ILE A 133 5.67 -14.44 9.23
N CYS A 134 6.08 -15.63 8.80
CA CYS A 134 5.22 -16.52 8.05
C CYS A 134 4.11 -17.13 8.93
N SER A 135 2.99 -17.48 8.32
CA SER A 135 1.86 -18.12 9.01
C SER A 135 2.25 -19.46 9.65
N THR A 136 3.23 -20.15 9.05
CA THR A 136 3.80 -21.42 9.53
C THR A 136 4.79 -21.25 10.68
N GLU A 137 5.38 -20.06 10.86
CA GLU A 137 6.38 -19.80 11.92
C GLU A 137 5.67 -19.47 13.23
N THR A 138 4.86 -18.41 13.25
CA THR A 138 4.03 -18.05 14.40
C THR A 138 2.68 -17.48 13.93
N TYR A 139 1.68 -18.35 13.87
CA TYR A 139 0.33 -17.97 13.41
C TYR A 139 -0.25 -16.77 14.17
N TYR A 140 0.00 -16.67 15.48
CA TYR A 140 -0.47 -15.55 16.30
C TYR A 140 0.07 -14.19 15.83
N LEU A 141 1.39 -14.07 15.66
CA LEU A 141 2.01 -12.81 15.23
C LEU A 141 1.68 -12.50 13.76
N HIS A 142 1.62 -13.53 12.90
CA HIS A 142 1.18 -13.38 11.51
C HIS A 142 -0.26 -12.82 11.44
N LYS A 143 -1.18 -13.36 12.25
CA LYS A 143 -2.56 -12.88 12.36
C LYS A 143 -2.62 -11.44 12.85
N ILE A 144 -1.80 -11.06 13.83
CA ILE A 144 -1.68 -9.67 14.28
C ILE A 144 -1.22 -8.78 13.13
N GLY A 145 -0.15 -9.17 12.41
CA GLY A 145 0.34 -8.44 11.24
C GLY A 145 -0.75 -8.23 10.18
N PHE A 146 -1.54 -9.26 9.90
CA PHE A 146 -2.68 -9.18 8.97
C PHE A 146 -3.74 -8.17 9.43
N ILE A 147 -4.19 -8.27 10.68
CA ILE A 147 -5.19 -7.36 11.26
C ILE A 147 -4.67 -5.93 11.27
N THR A 148 -3.41 -5.73 11.70
CA THR A 148 -2.76 -4.43 11.72
C THR A 148 -2.67 -3.84 10.31
N PHE A 149 -2.20 -4.60 9.32
CA PHE A 149 -2.09 -4.16 7.93
C PHE A 149 -3.45 -3.74 7.36
N ILE A 150 -4.45 -4.62 7.42
CA ILE A 150 -5.78 -4.35 6.85
C ILE A 150 -6.49 -3.21 7.59
N GLY A 151 -6.52 -3.25 8.92
CA GLY A 151 -7.22 -2.25 9.72
C GLY A 151 -6.64 -0.86 9.52
N SER A 152 -5.32 -0.72 9.63
CA SER A 152 -4.66 0.58 9.41
C SER A 152 -4.74 1.04 7.95
N SER A 153 -4.69 0.14 6.96
CA SER A 153 -4.92 0.49 5.54
C SER A 153 -6.28 1.15 5.35
N TRP A 154 -7.33 0.62 5.96
CA TRP A 154 -8.68 1.19 5.84
C TRP A 154 -8.81 2.54 6.52
N PHE A 155 -8.25 2.71 7.72
CA PHE A 155 -8.23 4.02 8.36
C PHE A 155 -7.39 5.03 7.56
N HIS A 156 -6.26 4.60 7.01
CA HIS A 156 -5.44 5.43 6.11
C HIS A 156 -6.23 5.85 4.86
N MET A 157 -6.91 4.93 4.18
CA MET A 157 -7.75 5.21 3.01
C MET A 157 -8.92 6.13 3.36
N LEU A 158 -9.57 5.92 4.51
CA LEU A 158 -10.67 6.75 4.99
C LEU A 158 -10.22 8.19 5.25
N CYS A 159 -9.13 8.38 6.01
CA CYS A 159 -8.58 9.70 6.29
C CYS A 159 -8.13 10.39 5.00
N THR A 160 -7.49 9.65 4.09
CA THR A 160 -7.11 10.15 2.76
C THR A 160 -8.34 10.58 1.96
N CYS A 161 -9.37 9.75 1.85
CA CYS A 161 -10.61 10.12 1.14
C CYS A 161 -11.27 11.37 1.75
N TRP A 162 -11.30 11.47 3.06
CA TRP A 162 -11.85 12.64 3.76
C TRP A 162 -11.06 13.92 3.49
N LEU A 163 -9.72 13.87 3.57
CA LEU A 163 -8.85 15.01 3.22
C LEU A 163 -9.02 15.39 1.75
N TRP A 164 -9.07 14.41 0.84
CA TRP A 164 -9.25 14.66 -0.59
C TRP A 164 -10.62 15.23 -0.93
N PHE A 165 -11.68 14.84 -0.22
CA PHE A 165 -12.98 15.49 -0.33
C PHE A 165 -12.90 16.99 0.00
N LYS A 166 -12.12 17.36 1.03
CA LYS A 166 -11.89 18.78 1.36
C LYS A 166 -11.07 19.51 0.29
N ILE A 167 -10.07 18.84 -0.28
CA ILE A 167 -9.22 19.38 -1.36
C ILE A 167 -10.05 19.63 -2.62
N THR A 168 -10.82 18.63 -3.06
CA THR A 168 -11.52 18.67 -4.34
C THR A 168 -12.73 19.60 -4.34
N LYS A 169 -13.29 19.93 -3.17
CA LYS A 169 -14.38 20.93 -3.05
C LYS A 169 -14.00 22.30 -3.62
N TYR A 170 -12.71 22.63 -3.64
CA TYR A 170 -12.22 23.94 -4.08
C TYR A 170 -11.22 23.84 -5.25
N THR A 171 -11.07 22.66 -5.87
CA THR A 171 -10.16 22.50 -7.01
C THR A 171 -10.87 22.61 -8.35
N LEU A 172 -10.14 23.12 -9.34
CA LEU A 172 -10.50 23.06 -10.76
C LEU A 172 -9.65 22.01 -11.52
N SER A 173 -8.71 21.34 -10.85
CA SER A 173 -7.84 20.34 -11.49
C SER A 173 -8.60 19.05 -11.80
N THR A 174 -8.57 18.65 -13.07
CA THR A 174 -9.15 17.38 -13.55
C THR A 174 -8.38 16.17 -13.01
N GLU A 175 -7.07 16.29 -12.82
CA GLU A 175 -6.21 15.24 -12.27
C GLU A 175 -6.55 14.97 -10.79
N GLU A 176 -6.65 16.02 -9.97
CA GLU A 176 -7.02 15.90 -8.56
C GLU A 176 -8.44 15.31 -8.40
N MET A 177 -9.37 15.69 -9.27
CA MET A 177 -10.73 15.11 -9.28
C MET A 177 -10.73 13.64 -9.68
N THR A 178 -9.92 13.27 -10.68
CA THR A 178 -9.77 11.87 -11.13
C THR A 178 -9.19 11.02 -10.00
N SER A 179 -8.12 11.50 -9.39
CA SER A 179 -7.47 10.87 -8.25
C SER A 179 -8.44 10.61 -7.09
N TYR A 180 -9.21 11.62 -6.69
CA TYR A 180 -10.22 11.50 -5.63
C TYR A 180 -11.29 10.45 -5.97
N ARG A 181 -11.81 10.44 -7.20
CA ARG A 181 -12.81 9.45 -7.64
C ARG A 181 -12.25 8.03 -7.54
N TYR A 182 -11.01 7.80 -7.96
CA TYR A 182 -10.38 6.49 -7.84
C TYR A 182 -10.14 6.10 -6.38
N LYS A 183 -9.66 7.01 -5.53
CA LYS A 183 -9.49 6.76 -4.08
C LYS A 183 -10.79 6.26 -3.44
N VAL A 184 -11.90 6.97 -3.66
CA VAL A 184 -13.20 6.59 -3.10
C VAL A 184 -13.68 5.26 -3.66
N ARG A 185 -13.59 5.04 -4.98
CA ARG A 185 -14.00 3.78 -5.61
C ARG A 185 -13.21 2.59 -5.07
N LEU A 186 -11.89 2.73 -4.96
CA LEU A 186 -11.00 1.68 -4.47
C LEU A 186 -11.24 1.39 -2.98
N PHE A 187 -11.48 2.42 -2.16
CA PHE A 187 -11.83 2.24 -0.76
C PHE A 187 -13.15 1.47 -0.59
N LEU A 188 -14.21 1.87 -1.30
CA LEU A 188 -15.50 1.19 -1.25
C LEU A 188 -15.41 -0.25 -1.78
N PHE A 189 -14.67 -0.45 -2.87
CA PHE A 189 -14.42 -1.78 -3.43
C PHE A 189 -13.70 -2.69 -2.43
N SER A 190 -12.68 -2.17 -1.74
CA SER A 190 -11.96 -2.90 -0.68
C SER A 190 -12.88 -3.33 0.48
N ILE A 191 -13.79 -2.45 0.92
CA ILE A 191 -14.78 -2.78 1.96
C ILE A 191 -15.69 -3.92 1.52
N VAL A 192 -16.27 -3.83 0.32
CA VAL A 192 -17.18 -4.86 -0.20
C VAL A 192 -16.47 -6.21 -0.31
N LEU A 193 -15.24 -6.23 -0.82
CA LEU A 193 -14.45 -7.46 -0.94
C LEU A 193 -14.08 -8.07 0.40
N MET A 194 -13.78 -7.26 1.41
CA MET A 194 -13.47 -7.77 2.74
C MET A 194 -14.71 -8.38 3.40
N LEU A 195 -15.88 -7.75 3.27
CA LEU A 195 -17.14 -8.32 3.76
C LEU A 195 -17.45 -9.65 3.08
N ALA A 196 -17.28 -9.72 1.76
CA ALA A 196 -17.41 -10.97 1.00
C ALA A 196 -16.37 -12.01 1.43
N GLY A 197 -15.11 -11.59 1.65
CA GLY A 197 -14.03 -12.44 2.15
C GLY A 197 -14.35 -13.03 3.52
N PHE A 198 -14.84 -12.23 4.47
CA PHE A 198 -15.28 -12.72 5.78
C PHE A 198 -16.41 -13.73 5.65
N TYR A 199 -17.39 -13.46 4.78
CA TYR A 199 -18.48 -14.40 4.52
C TYR A 199 -17.96 -15.74 3.97
N PHE A 200 -17.09 -15.72 2.96
CA PHE A 200 -16.54 -16.96 2.38
C PHE A 200 -15.62 -17.69 3.36
N TYR A 201 -14.83 -16.98 4.15
CA TYR A 201 -13.99 -17.58 5.19
C TYR A 201 -14.83 -18.29 6.24
N TRP A 202 -15.87 -17.62 6.76
CA TRP A 202 -16.82 -18.21 7.70
C TRP A 202 -17.52 -19.44 7.09
N ARG A 203 -18.08 -19.29 5.88
CA ARG A 203 -18.78 -20.38 5.17
C ARG A 203 -17.88 -21.59 4.95
N HIS A 204 -16.62 -21.39 4.57
CA HIS A 204 -15.66 -22.48 4.41
C HIS A 204 -15.40 -23.21 5.72
N ASN A 205 -15.22 -22.47 6.82
CA ASN A 205 -14.94 -23.09 8.12
C ASN A 205 -16.14 -23.81 8.73
N GLU A 206 -17.37 -23.39 8.45
CA GLU A 206 -18.57 -24.05 8.97
C GLU A 206 -19.07 -25.21 8.10
N TYR A 207 -19.07 -25.05 6.78
CA TYR A 207 -19.69 -26.01 5.87
C TYR A 207 -18.70 -26.86 5.08
N CYS A 208 -17.40 -26.51 5.08
CA CYS A 208 -16.35 -27.22 4.34
C CYS A 208 -16.70 -27.52 2.87
N GLU A 209 -17.37 -26.59 2.19
CA GLU A 209 -17.76 -26.76 0.78
C GLU A 209 -16.57 -26.57 -0.18
N PRO A 210 -16.40 -27.44 -1.20
CA PRO A 210 -15.36 -27.30 -2.20
C PRO A 210 -15.41 -25.94 -2.92
N GLY A 211 -14.25 -25.31 -3.12
CA GLY A 211 -14.13 -24.04 -3.84
C GLY A 211 -14.51 -22.79 -3.05
N ILE A 212 -15.10 -22.88 -1.86
CA ILE A 212 -15.44 -21.67 -1.09
C ILE A 212 -14.18 -20.95 -0.59
N TYR A 213 -13.14 -21.69 -0.18
CA TYR A 213 -11.86 -21.08 0.18
C TYR A 213 -11.17 -20.39 -1.01
N THR A 214 -11.45 -20.85 -2.23
CA THR A 214 -10.97 -20.20 -3.47
C THR A 214 -11.58 -18.81 -3.62
N LEU A 215 -12.87 -18.64 -3.31
CA LEU A 215 -13.53 -17.34 -3.34
C LEU A 215 -13.00 -16.41 -2.24
N PHE A 216 -12.72 -16.95 -1.05
CA PHE A 216 -12.02 -16.21 0.00
C PHE A 216 -10.65 -15.71 -0.48
N ALA A 217 -9.82 -16.59 -1.06
CA ALA A 217 -8.51 -16.23 -1.59
C ALA A 217 -8.62 -15.16 -2.70
N LEU A 218 -9.59 -15.28 -3.60
CA LEU A 218 -9.84 -14.27 -4.63
C LEU A 218 -10.20 -12.91 -4.02
N CYS A 219 -11.04 -12.86 -2.99
CA CYS A 219 -11.34 -11.63 -2.27
C CYS A 219 -10.08 -11.02 -1.64
N GLU A 220 -9.24 -11.84 -1.00
CA GLU A 220 -7.96 -11.41 -0.43
C GLU A 220 -7.06 -10.77 -1.50
N TYR A 221 -6.95 -11.42 -2.67
CA TYR A 221 -6.15 -10.92 -3.80
C TYR A 221 -6.63 -9.55 -4.24
N LEU A 222 -7.94 -9.40 -4.45
CA LEU A 222 -8.53 -8.17 -4.92
C LEU A 222 -8.44 -7.04 -3.87
N VAL A 223 -8.52 -7.36 -2.57
CA VAL A 223 -8.28 -6.38 -1.50
C VAL A 223 -6.86 -5.84 -1.57
N VAL A 224 -5.85 -6.71 -1.69
CA VAL A 224 -4.45 -6.27 -1.76
C VAL A 224 -4.18 -5.49 -3.04
N LEU A 225 -4.69 -5.94 -4.19
CA LEU A 225 -4.58 -5.21 -5.45
C LEU A 225 -5.27 -3.83 -5.39
N SER A 226 -6.41 -3.73 -4.71
CA SER A 226 -7.08 -2.44 -4.49
C SER A 226 -6.26 -1.50 -3.60
N ASN A 227 -5.55 -2.04 -2.60
CA ASN A 227 -4.60 -1.26 -1.78
C ASN A 227 -3.44 -0.74 -2.63
N MET A 228 -2.82 -1.60 -3.44
CA MET A 228 -1.76 -1.19 -4.38
C MET A 228 -2.25 -0.09 -5.32
N ALA A 229 -3.41 -0.29 -5.96
CA ALA A 229 -4.02 0.69 -6.85
C ALA A 229 -4.36 2.00 -6.14
N PHE A 230 -4.76 1.95 -4.87
CA PHE A 230 -5.03 3.16 -4.07
C PHE A 230 -3.76 3.98 -3.93
N HIS A 231 -2.61 3.36 -3.68
CA HIS A 231 -1.33 4.06 -3.60
C HIS A 231 -0.84 4.57 -4.96
N VAL A 232 -1.16 3.89 -6.06
CA VAL A 232 -0.89 4.38 -7.42
C VAL A 232 -1.61 5.70 -7.70
N THR A 233 -2.72 6.03 -7.02
CA THR A 233 -3.39 7.32 -7.22
C THR A 233 -2.50 8.54 -6.93
N ALA A 234 -1.40 8.35 -6.19
CA ALA A 234 -0.35 9.35 -6.00
C ALA A 234 0.29 9.83 -7.32
N TYR A 235 0.18 9.03 -8.38
CA TYR A 235 0.57 9.39 -9.74
C TYR A 235 -0.08 10.71 -10.20
N TRP A 236 -1.37 10.89 -9.94
CA TRP A 236 -2.08 12.12 -10.28
C TRP A 236 -1.78 13.24 -9.28
N ASP A 237 -1.63 12.91 -8.00
CA ASP A 237 -1.46 13.93 -6.94
C ASP A 237 -0.12 14.65 -7.02
N PHE A 238 0.90 13.96 -7.49
CA PHE A 238 2.27 14.43 -7.54
C PHE A 238 2.86 14.34 -8.96
N GLY A 239 2.01 14.30 -10.00
CA GLY A 239 2.43 14.07 -11.39
C GLY A 239 3.47 15.07 -11.91
N SER A 240 3.48 16.29 -11.37
CA SER A 240 4.43 17.37 -11.70
C SER A 240 5.61 17.50 -10.74
N LYS A 241 5.80 16.55 -9.82
CA LYS A 241 6.86 16.56 -8.81
C LYS A 241 7.98 15.59 -9.15
N ASP A 242 9.16 15.87 -8.60
CA ASP A 242 10.32 15.00 -8.67
C ASP A 242 10.77 14.58 -7.28
N VAL A 243 11.33 13.37 -7.19
CA VAL A 243 12.09 12.89 -6.04
C VAL A 243 13.56 13.14 -6.33
N MET A 244 14.25 13.81 -5.41
CA MET A 244 15.65 14.20 -5.58
C MET A 244 16.49 13.80 -4.37
N VAL A 245 17.68 13.27 -4.64
CA VAL A 245 18.75 13.09 -3.64
C VAL A 245 19.80 14.16 -3.94
N ALA A 246 20.04 15.04 -2.98
CA ALA A 246 20.99 16.14 -3.11
C ALA A 246 22.09 16.06 -2.06
N VAL A 247 23.28 16.57 -2.41
CA VAL A 247 24.34 16.80 -1.43
C VAL A 247 24.07 18.13 -0.75
N PRO A 248 23.99 18.19 0.60
CA PRO A 248 23.88 19.44 1.31
C PRO A 248 25.08 20.32 0.98
N VAL A 249 24.86 21.58 0.58
CA VAL A 249 25.95 22.53 0.40
C VAL A 249 26.58 22.80 1.76
N GLU A 250 27.81 22.33 1.98
CA GLU A 250 28.59 22.77 3.14
C GLU A 250 28.76 24.29 3.05
N SER A 251 28.11 25.01 3.97
CA SER A 251 28.40 26.43 4.13
C SER A 251 29.85 26.53 4.61
N LYS A 252 30.77 26.94 3.73
CA LYS A 252 32.08 27.43 4.16
C LYS A 252 31.81 28.57 5.14
N ARG A 253 32.04 28.32 6.44
CA ARG A 253 32.11 29.39 7.44
C ARG A 253 33.34 30.22 7.07
N ILE A 254 33.11 31.44 6.59
CA ILE A 254 34.11 32.51 6.54
C ILE A 254 33.75 33.46 7.67
#